data_AF-A0A6A6M9X0-F1
#
_entry.id   AF-A0A6A6M9X0-F1
#
_cell.length_a   1.000
_cell.length_b   1.000
_cell.length_c   1.000
_cell.angle_alpha   90.00
_cell.angle_beta   90.00
_cell.angle_gamma   90.00
#
_symmetry.space_group_name_H-M   'P 1'
#
loop_
_entity.id
_entity.type
_entity.pdbx_description
1 polymer ?
#
loop_
_entity_poly.entity_id
_entity_poly.type
_entity_poly.pdbx_seq_one_letter_code
_entity_poly.pdbx_strand_id
1 'polypeptide(L)'
;MFGVASFEFWRNNGTIDPIILPKVGGSGAALFDYARGGPQFGADGLLIGPPLAPVMGGFAGPDTNSGIGDLRQAKSRLGLSYAKRADGKESIFGEDPKATLEEVQVFCSPQIASLY
;
A
#
# COMPACT_ATOMS: atom_id res chain seq x y z
N MET A 1 -16.02 1.74 -5.26
CA MET A 1 -15.76 1.72 -3.80
C MET A 1 -14.51 2.54 -3.56
N PHE A 2 -14.64 3.79 -3.15
CA PHE A 2 -13.52 4.73 -3.01
C PHE A 2 -13.52 5.30 -1.60
N GLY A 3 -12.90 4.58 -0.67
CA GLY A 3 -12.54 5.14 0.63
C GLY A 3 -11.28 5.98 0.48
N VAL A 4 -11.30 7.21 0.98
CA VAL A 4 -10.07 7.97 1.19
C VAL A 4 -9.34 7.28 2.35
N ALA A 5 -8.36 6.46 2.02
CA ALA A 5 -7.52 5.80 3.00
C ALA A 5 -6.32 6.69 3.28
N SER A 6 -6.21 7.18 4.51
CA SER A 6 -5.03 7.87 5.02
C SER A 6 -4.21 6.87 5.83
N PHE A 7 -2.90 6.79 5.56
CA PHE A 7 -1.98 5.91 6.29
C PHE A 7 -1.05 6.75 7.14
N GLU A 8 -0.94 6.35 8.40
CA GLU A 8 0.01 6.90 9.33
C GLU A 8 1.11 5.86 9.54
N PHE A 9 2.35 6.20 9.21
CA PHE A 9 3.50 5.32 9.36
C PHE A 9 4.34 5.75 10.55
N TRP A 10 4.66 4.79 11.42
CA TRP A 10 5.48 4.99 12.60
C TRP A 10 6.69 4.06 12.49
N ARG A 11 7.90 4.60 12.59
CA ARG A 11 9.14 3.81 12.55
C ARG A 11 9.71 3.75 13.97
N ASN A 12 9.22 2.79 14.77
CA ASN A 12 9.59 2.56 16.18
C ASN A 12 8.83 3.44 17.20
N ASN A 13 8.74 2.95 18.44
CA ASN A 13 7.85 3.30 19.56
C ASN A 13 7.97 4.74 20.14
N GLY A 14 8.38 5.73 19.33
CA GLY A 14 8.44 7.14 19.67
C GLY A 14 7.40 7.97 18.91
N THR A 15 7.09 9.18 19.38
CA THR A 15 6.29 10.17 18.66
C THR A 15 6.99 10.56 17.37
N ILE A 16 6.56 9.95 16.26
CA ILE A 16 6.99 10.28 14.92
C ILE A 16 5.78 10.90 14.24
N ASP A 17 5.94 12.12 13.75
CA ASP A 17 4.88 12.78 13.01
C ASP A 17 4.46 11.92 11.81
N PRO A 18 3.15 11.69 11.59
CA PRO A 18 2.69 10.84 10.51
C PRO A 18 3.06 11.44 9.16
N ILE A 19 3.50 10.59 8.24
CA ILE A 19 3.79 11.00 6.86
C ILE A 19 2.48 11.05 6.08
N ILE A 20 1.96 12.26 5.87
CA ILE A 20 0.72 12.50 5.11
C ILE A 20 1.08 12.84 3.66
N LEU A 21 0.71 11.95 2.73
CA LEU A 21 0.92 12.18 1.29
C LEU A 21 -0.43 12.27 0.57
N PRO A 22 -0.78 13.44 0.00
CA PRO A 22 -2.03 13.57 -0.74
C PRO A 22 -2.00 12.68 -1.99
N LYS A 23 -3.17 12.13 -2.33
CA LYS A 23 -3.37 11.48 -3.62
C LYS A 23 -3.36 12.54 -4.71
N VAL A 24 -2.49 12.40 -5.71
CA VAL A 24 -2.30 13.40 -6.79
C VAL A 24 -2.58 12.84 -8.19
N GLY A 25 -2.75 11.53 -8.33
CA GLY A 25 -2.98 10.89 -9.62
C GLY A 25 -3.38 9.42 -9.50
N GLY A 26 -3.34 8.68 -10.60
CA GLY A 26 -3.74 7.26 -10.67
C GLY A 26 -5.25 7.05 -10.64
N SER A 27 -5.69 5.80 -10.84
CA SER A 27 -7.12 5.46 -10.79
C SER A 27 -7.70 5.81 -9.42
N GLY A 28 -8.99 6.14 -9.36
CA GLY A 28 -9.68 6.40 -8.09
C GLY A 28 -9.70 5.19 -7.15
N ALA A 29 -9.42 3.99 -7.67
CA ALA A 29 -9.37 2.73 -6.93
C ALA A 29 -8.20 2.75 -5.95
N ALA A 30 -8.50 3.21 -4.73
CA ALA A 30 -7.53 3.39 -3.68
C ALA A 30 -7.14 2.08 -2.99
N LEU A 31 -7.86 0.98 -3.20
CA LEU A 31 -7.62 -0.28 -2.50
C LEU A 31 -8.02 -1.49 -3.36
N PHE A 32 -7.08 -2.42 -3.51
CA PHE A 32 -7.31 -3.77 -4.01
C PHE A 32 -6.98 -4.76 -2.89
N ASP A 33 -7.91 -5.65 -2.58
CA ASP A 33 -7.65 -6.75 -1.65
C ASP A 33 -7.69 -8.05 -2.44
N TYR A 34 -6.52 -8.68 -2.59
CA TYR A 34 -6.40 -9.94 -3.31
C TYR A 34 -6.36 -11.08 -2.30
N ALA A 35 -7.20 -12.10 -2.45
CA ALA A 35 -7.24 -13.23 -1.52
C ALA A 35 -5.89 -13.97 -1.31
N ARG A 36 -4.92 -13.80 -2.24
CA ARG A 36 -3.57 -14.37 -2.16
C ARG A 36 -2.51 -13.38 -1.68
N GLY A 37 -2.91 -12.20 -1.23
CA GLY A 37 -2.04 -11.18 -0.70
C GLY A 37 -2.77 -10.33 0.34
N GLY A 38 -2.12 -9.26 0.75
CA GLY A 38 -2.77 -8.26 1.58
C GLY A 38 -3.31 -7.09 0.76
N PRO A 39 -3.82 -6.07 1.45
CA PRO A 39 -4.32 -4.86 0.83
C PRO A 39 -3.24 -4.13 0.02
N GLN A 40 -3.65 -3.62 -1.14
CA GLN A 40 -2.83 -2.87 -2.07
C GLN A 40 -3.45 -1.51 -2.37
N PHE A 41 -2.71 -0.45 -2.06
CA PHE A 41 -3.15 0.93 -2.16
C PHE A 41 -2.72 1.55 -3.48
N GLY A 42 -3.49 1.28 -4.52
CA GLY A 42 -3.11 1.60 -5.90
C GLY A 42 -1.95 0.75 -6.41
N ALA A 43 -1.59 0.94 -7.69
CA ALA A 43 -0.45 0.25 -8.30
C ALA A 43 0.91 0.78 -7.78
N ASP A 44 0.94 2.04 -7.34
CA ASP A 44 2.13 2.78 -6.92
C ASP A 44 1.90 3.50 -5.58
N GLY A 45 1.51 2.78 -4.53
CA GLY A 45 1.41 3.35 -3.20
C GLY A 45 2.07 2.47 -2.14
N LEU A 46 1.27 1.56 -1.61
CA LEU A 46 1.67 0.59 -0.59
C LEU A 46 1.07 -0.77 -0.92
N LEU A 47 1.88 -1.80 -0.89
CA LEU A 47 1.48 -3.20 -1.08
C LEU A 47 1.85 -3.96 0.19
N ILE A 48 0.87 -4.55 0.87
CA ILE A 48 1.11 -5.43 2.01
C ILE A 48 0.97 -6.88 1.52
N GLY A 49 2.00 -7.69 1.75
CA GLY A 49 2.07 -9.07 1.27
C GLY A 49 1.64 -9.25 -0.18
N PRO A 50 2.25 -8.55 -1.16
CA PRO A 50 1.86 -8.70 -2.54
C PRO A 50 1.99 -10.17 -2.98
N PRO A 51 1.02 -10.71 -3.73
CA PRO A 51 1.08 -12.07 -4.26
C PRO A 51 2.36 -12.32 -5.05
N LEU A 52 2.94 -13.51 -4.89
CA LEU A 52 4.14 -13.92 -5.65
C LEU A 52 3.81 -14.31 -7.10
N ALA A 53 2.53 -14.35 -7.45
CA ALA A 53 2.01 -14.68 -8.78
C ALA A 53 0.96 -13.66 -9.24
N PRO A 54 0.80 -13.40 -10.56
CA PRO A 54 -0.25 -12.53 -11.07
C PRO A 54 -1.65 -13.00 -10.67
N VAL A 55 -2.48 -12.10 -10.13
CA VAL A 55 -3.85 -12.42 -9.72
C VAL A 55 -4.87 -12.16 -10.82
N MET A 56 -4.64 -11.18 -11.70
CA MET A 56 -5.58 -10.73 -12.73
C MET A 56 -5.35 -11.36 -14.12
N GLY A 57 -4.86 -12.61 -14.17
CA GLY A 57 -4.61 -13.31 -15.44
C GLY A 57 -3.38 -12.77 -16.17
N GLY A 58 -2.20 -13.18 -15.69
CA GLY A 58 -0.92 -12.93 -16.35
C GLY A 58 -0.22 -14.24 -16.71
N PHE A 59 0.91 -14.15 -17.41
CA PHE A 59 1.76 -15.31 -17.69
C PHE A 59 2.48 -15.74 -16.40
N ALA A 60 1.91 -16.72 -15.70
CA ALA A 60 2.60 -17.44 -14.63
C ALA A 60 3.37 -18.62 -15.27
N GLY A 61 4.69 -18.69 -15.07
CA GLY A 61 5.49 -19.82 -15.51
C GLY A 61 5.08 -21.12 -14.81
N PRO A 62 5.51 -22.30 -15.31
CA PRO A 62 5.10 -23.60 -14.77
C PRO A 62 5.46 -23.81 -13.28
N ASP A 63 6.43 -23.07 -12.76
CA ASP A 63 6.93 -23.19 -11.38
C ASP A 63 6.17 -22.32 -10.35
N THR A 64 5.04 -21.71 -10.73
CA THR A 64 4.33 -20.73 -9.89
C THR A 64 3.40 -21.38 -8.86
N ASN A 65 3.91 -22.30 -8.04
CA ASN A 65 3.09 -23.13 -7.14
C ASN A 65 2.81 -22.54 -5.75
N SER A 66 3.18 -21.29 -5.47
CA SER A 66 2.94 -20.67 -4.15
C SER A 66 2.69 -19.17 -4.24
N GLY A 67 1.73 -18.75 -5.07
CA GLY A 67 1.38 -17.35 -5.32
C GLY A 67 0.87 -16.52 -4.13
N ILE A 68 1.07 -16.96 -2.89
CA ILE A 68 0.65 -16.29 -1.65
C ILE A 68 1.77 -15.35 -1.18
N GLY A 69 1.44 -14.09 -0.89
CA GLY A 69 2.39 -13.13 -0.31
C GLY A 69 2.54 -13.24 1.21
N ASP A 70 3.58 -12.59 1.77
CA ASP A 70 3.81 -12.51 3.21
C ASP A 70 3.22 -11.22 3.79
N LEU A 71 2.17 -11.32 4.61
CA LEU A 71 1.51 -10.18 5.24
C LEU A 71 2.39 -9.41 6.25
N ARG A 72 3.54 -9.98 6.65
CA ARG A 72 4.55 -9.28 7.45
C ARG A 72 5.51 -8.45 6.62
N GLN A 73 5.38 -8.47 5.30
CA GLN A 73 6.24 -7.71 4.39
C GLN A 73 5.41 -6.67 3.65
N ALA A 74 5.89 -5.43 3.65
CA ALA A 74 5.29 -4.35 2.89
C ALA A 74 6.28 -3.80 1.86
N LYS A 75 5.75 -3.34 0.73
CA LYS A 75 6.50 -2.67 -0.33
C LYS A 75 5.83 -1.35 -0.66
N SER A 76 6.61 -0.28 -0.79
CA SER A 76 6.13 1.02 -1.20
C SER A 76 6.88 1.53 -2.42
N ARG A 77 6.14 2.20 -3.30
CA ARG A 77 6.67 3.01 -4.39
C ARG A 77 5.67 4.12 -4.65
N LEU A 78 5.98 5.36 -4.31
CA LEU A 78 5.03 6.49 -4.35
C LEU A 78 4.60 6.92 -5.75
N GLY A 79 5.36 6.53 -6.78
CA GLY A 79 5.05 6.67 -8.21
C GLY A 79 4.28 7.93 -8.60
N LEU A 80 3.17 7.77 -9.34
CA LEU A 80 2.33 8.88 -9.82
C LEU A 80 1.00 9.00 -9.06
N SER A 81 0.71 8.08 -8.13
CA SER A 81 -0.59 8.03 -7.44
C SER A 81 -0.62 8.94 -6.21
N TYR A 82 0.50 9.07 -5.52
CA TYR A 82 0.65 9.87 -4.31
C TYR A 82 1.75 10.93 -4.50
N ALA A 83 1.64 12.05 -3.80
CA ALA A 83 2.68 13.07 -3.81
C ALA A 83 4.01 12.49 -3.32
N LYS A 84 5.11 13.00 -3.90
CA LYS A 84 6.45 12.68 -3.42
C LYS A 84 6.66 13.26 -2.03
N ARG A 85 7.51 12.59 -1.25
CA ARG A 85 7.94 13.11 0.04
C ARG A 85 8.77 14.38 -0.14
N ALA A 86 8.72 15.27 0.84
CA ALA A 86 9.52 16.49 0.85
C ALA A 86 11.04 16.20 0.88
N ASP A 87 11.43 15.06 1.43
CA ASP A 87 12.82 14.58 1.45
C ASP A 87 13.28 13.93 0.12
N GLY A 88 12.44 13.95 -0.91
CA GLY A 88 12.74 13.44 -2.24
C GLY A 88 12.68 11.91 -2.39
N LYS A 89 12.41 11.18 -1.31
CA LYS A 89 12.39 9.71 -1.32
C LYS A 89 11.16 9.16 -2.03
N GLU A 90 11.34 8.01 -2.68
CA GLU A 90 10.29 7.38 -3.50
C GLU A 90 9.47 6.31 -2.75
N SER A 91 9.74 6.10 -1.45
CA SER A 91 9.08 5.12 -0.59
C SER A 91 8.61 5.76 0.72
N ILE A 92 7.46 5.34 1.23
CA ILE A 92 6.99 5.74 2.58
C ILE A 92 7.92 5.24 3.70
N PHE A 93 8.73 4.21 3.43
CA PHE A 93 9.70 3.67 4.38
C PHE A 93 11.07 4.38 4.34
N GLY A 94 11.25 5.34 3.41
CA GLY A 94 12.48 6.10 3.25
C GLY A 94 13.34 5.59 2.10
N GLU A 95 14.60 5.26 2.39
CA GLU A 95 15.55 4.76 1.37
C GLU A 95 15.13 3.39 0.84
N ASP A 96 14.74 2.50 1.75
CA ASP A 96 14.32 1.16 1.38
C ASP A 96 12.88 1.15 0.85
N PRO A 97 12.62 0.45 -0.26
CA PRO A 97 11.26 0.29 -0.78
C PRO A 97 10.48 -0.80 -0.05
N LYS A 98 11.09 -1.49 0.93
CA LYS A 98 10.49 -2.61 1.66
C LYS A 98 10.64 -2.42 3.17
N ALA A 99 9.68 -2.93 3.93
CA ALA A 99 9.75 -2.97 5.38
C ALA A 99 9.07 -4.23 5.93
N THR A 100 9.57 -4.70 7.07
CA THR A 100 8.85 -5.66 7.91
C THR A 100 7.76 -4.91 8.66
N LEU A 101 6.55 -5.43 8.59
CA LEU A 101 5.35 -4.86 9.16
C LEU A 101 5.10 -5.49 10.54
N GLU A 102 4.96 -4.64 11.56
CA GLU A 102 4.55 -5.07 12.91
C GLU A 102 3.05 -4.90 13.12
N GLU A 103 2.52 -3.73 12.76
CA GLU A 103 1.12 -3.36 12.93
C GLU A 103 0.60 -2.53 11.75
N VAL A 104 -0.68 -2.71 11.41
CA VAL A 104 -1.42 -1.84 10.49
C VAL A 104 -2.70 -1.39 11.18
N GLN A 105 -2.86 -0.07 11.25
CA GLN A 105 -4.10 0.56 11.69
C GLN A 105 -4.84 1.10 10.47
N VAL A 106 -6.13 0.77 10.39
CA VAL A 106 -6.99 1.19 9.29
C VAL A 106 -8.09 2.08 9.86
N PHE A 107 -8.14 3.31 9.38
CA PHE A 107 -9.13 4.29 9.78
C PHE A 107 -10.20 4.43 8.70
N CYS A 108 -11.46 4.43 9.10
CA CYS A 108 -12.60 4.64 8.22
C CYS A 108 -13.34 5.91 8.66
N SER A 109 -13.69 6.79 7.70
CA SER A 109 -14.60 7.90 7.95
C SER A 109 -15.99 7.54 7.42
N PRO A 110 -16.98 7.31 8.29
CA PRO A 110 -18.36 7.04 7.88
C PRO A 110 -18.96 8.18 7.04
N GLN A 111 -18.53 9.42 7.31
CA GLN A 111 -19.00 10.60 6.59
C GLN A 111 -18.53 10.58 5.13
N ILE A 112 -17.27 10.18 4.88
CA ILE A 112 -16.77 10.02 3.51
C ILE A 112 -17.48 8.86 2.80
N ALA A 113 -17.76 7.76 3.51
CA ALA A 113 -18.51 6.65 2.95
C ALA A 113 -19.93 7.05 2.49
N SER A 114 -20.56 8.01 3.17
CA SER A 114 -21.90 8.51 2.83
C SER A 114 -21.96 9.49 1.64
N LEU A 115 -20.80 9.92 1.12
CA LEU A 115 -20.72 10.79 -0.07
C LEU A 115 -20.84 10.01 -1.39
N TYR A 116 -21.01 8.69 -1.32
CA TYR A 116 -21.12 7.75 -2.45
C TYR A 116 -22.28 6.78 -2.23
#